data_AF-A0A135L2P7-F1
#
_entry.id   AF-A0A135L2P7-F1
#
_cell.length_a   1.000
_cell.length_b   1.000
_cell.length_c   1.000
_cell.angle_alpha   90.00
_cell.angle_beta   90.00
_cell.angle_gamma   90.00
#
_symmetry.space_group_name_H-M   'P 1'
#
loop_
_entity.id
_entity.type
_entity.pdbx_description
1 polymer ?
#
loop_
_entity_poly.entity_id
_entity_poly.type
_entity_poly.pdbx_seq_one_letter_code
_entity_poly.pdbx_strand_id
1 'polypeptide(L)'
;MDQKWVREYVEQYLQLFQCHIIEREPSHTTVKLSVPVDKDLTNRPYYWTFVERMGVEPETMTMTFIFDPEHSSQGIRGEEIRFGSNRLQQIFHSTKKRGKMVRLYQQQLDSIKTFNTLSPWLGVNYKIEFISDKKKDKLVSVGINLSNGKMKENFIQTLQKINLSPMLPANVSTVPTFITFREAALQLEEWILHEIKKENFKWAEAAQQRLEEEIEQLESYYLIHEDPEKEFNPEQQEEKSQKLVEKERRLNEVKWQYSPRIEVKPINYGVFYLSEQVPENVEYIH
;
A
#
# COMPACT_ATOMS: atom_id res chain seq x y z
N MET A 1 6.98 5.45 18.11
CA MET A 1 7.78 5.84 16.92
C MET A 1 8.42 7.18 17.23
N ASP A 2 9.65 7.38 16.79
CA ASP A 2 10.50 8.53 17.15
C ASP A 2 10.20 9.75 16.25
N GLN A 3 10.16 10.95 16.84
CA GLN A 3 10.00 12.22 16.13
C GLN A 3 11.15 12.45 15.13
N LYS A 4 12.34 11.90 15.41
CA LYS A 4 13.47 11.86 14.48
C LYS A 4 13.12 11.14 13.17
N TRP A 5 12.46 9.99 13.26
CA TRP A 5 12.03 9.23 12.07
C TRP A 5 11.02 10.01 11.24
N VAL A 6 10.07 10.71 11.89
CA VAL A 6 9.08 11.54 11.20
C VAL A 6 9.78 12.62 10.37
N ARG A 7 10.77 13.30 10.96
CA ARG A 7 11.56 14.30 10.25
C ARG A 7 12.33 13.70 9.08
N GLU A 8 13.09 12.63 9.31
CA GLU A 8 13.89 11.97 8.26
C GLU A 8 13.01 11.55 7.08
N TYR A 9 11.83 10.99 7.36
CA TYR A 9 10.88 10.59 6.33
C TYR A 9 10.36 11.79 5.53
N VAL A 10 9.96 12.87 6.18
CA VAL A 10 9.43 14.07 5.51
C VAL A 10 10.52 14.74 4.67
N GLU A 11 11.73 14.87 5.19
CA GLU A 11 12.85 15.45 4.44
C GLU A 11 13.21 14.61 3.21
N GLN A 12 13.25 13.28 3.34
CA GLN A 12 13.44 12.37 2.21
C GLN A 12 12.33 12.51 1.17
N TYR A 13 11.07 12.59 1.60
CA TYR A 13 9.94 12.83 0.71
C TYR A 13 10.11 14.12 -0.08
N LEU A 14 10.43 15.24 0.59
CA LEU A 14 10.60 16.54 -0.07
C LEU A 14 11.74 16.52 -1.09
N GLN A 15 12.85 15.86 -0.76
CA GLN A 15 13.99 15.68 -1.67
C GLN A 15 13.62 14.82 -2.88
N LEU A 16 12.97 13.67 -2.67
CA LEU A 16 12.55 12.76 -3.73
C LEU A 16 11.63 13.42 -4.75
N PHE A 17 10.73 14.28 -4.28
CA PHE A 17 9.81 15.02 -5.14
C PHE A 17 10.35 16.39 -5.60
N GLN A 18 11.66 16.60 -5.46
CA GLN A 18 12.37 17.79 -5.95
C GLN A 18 11.75 19.10 -5.45
N CYS A 19 11.29 19.12 -4.21
CA CYS A 19 10.85 20.35 -3.56
C CYS A 19 12.08 21.22 -3.24
N HIS A 20 11.96 22.53 -3.40
CA HIS A 20 13.05 23.44 -3.17
C HIS A 20 13.11 23.82 -1.68
N ILE A 21 14.07 23.24 -0.96
CA ILE A 21 14.29 23.54 0.47
C ILE A 21 14.86 24.95 0.58
N ILE A 22 14.10 25.84 1.21
CA ILE A 22 14.48 27.23 1.44
C ILE A 22 15.31 27.32 2.71
N GLU A 23 14.88 26.63 3.76
CA GLU A 23 15.49 26.69 5.09
C GLU A 23 15.39 25.32 5.75
N ARG A 24 16.46 24.91 6.43
CA ARG A 24 16.54 23.63 7.15
C ARG A 24 17.19 23.84 8.50
N GLU A 25 16.37 23.93 9.53
CA GLU A 25 16.77 24.11 10.92
C GLU A 25 16.52 22.83 11.73
N PRO A 26 17.09 22.70 12.95
CA PRO A 26 16.80 21.57 13.83
C PRO A 26 15.32 21.42 14.19
N SER A 27 14.61 22.54 14.37
CA SER A 27 13.22 22.57 14.83
C SER A 27 12.19 22.55 13.70
N HIS A 28 12.56 23.03 12.50
CA HIS A 28 11.63 23.16 11.37
C HIS A 28 12.34 23.14 10.01
N THR A 29 11.57 22.89 8.95
CA THR A 29 12.02 22.95 7.56
C THR A 29 11.04 23.76 6.73
N THR A 30 11.53 24.80 6.05
CA THR A 30 10.75 25.63 5.11
C THR A 30 11.07 25.22 3.69
N VAL A 31 10.03 24.96 2.89
CA VAL A 31 10.18 24.38 1.55
C VAL A 31 9.16 24.98 0.59
N LYS A 32 9.61 25.31 -0.63
CA LYS A 32 8.73 25.57 -1.78
C LYS A 32 8.40 24.25 -2.45
N LEU A 33 7.11 23.92 -2.48
CA LEU A 33 6.64 22.64 -3.00
C LEU A 33 6.89 22.54 -4.51
N SER A 34 7.12 21.34 -5.01
CA SER A 34 7.04 21.08 -6.44
C SER A 34 5.58 21.00 -6.90
N VAL A 35 5.31 21.22 -8.18
CA VAL A 35 3.96 21.10 -8.79
C VAL A 35 3.21 19.82 -8.36
N PRO A 36 3.81 18.62 -8.45
CA PRO A 36 3.10 17.40 -8.04
C PRO A 36 2.79 17.35 -6.53
N VAL A 37 3.69 17.85 -5.69
CA VAL A 37 3.50 17.83 -4.23
C VAL A 37 2.47 18.88 -3.81
N ASP A 38 2.49 20.06 -4.42
CA ASP A 38 1.49 21.10 -4.18
C ASP A 38 0.07 20.60 -4.51
N LYS A 39 -0.11 19.89 -5.62
CA LYS A 39 -1.40 19.26 -5.99
C LYS A 39 -1.88 18.20 -4.99
N ASP A 40 -0.97 17.50 -4.32
CA ASP A 40 -1.34 16.43 -3.38
C ASP A 40 -1.52 16.93 -1.95
N LEU A 41 -0.73 17.92 -1.53
CA LEU A 41 -0.73 18.45 -0.17
C LEU A 41 -1.65 19.67 -0.03
N THR A 42 -1.86 20.44 -1.08
CA THR A 42 -2.71 21.63 -1.02
C THR A 42 -4.07 21.36 -1.65
N ASN A 43 -5.14 21.86 -1.02
CA ASN A 43 -6.49 21.74 -1.56
C ASN A 43 -6.82 22.94 -2.47
N ARG A 44 -6.10 23.07 -3.59
CA ARG A 44 -6.24 24.19 -4.55
C ARG A 44 -6.73 23.74 -5.95
N PRO A 45 -7.83 22.99 -6.08
CA PRO A 45 -8.26 22.43 -7.37
C PRO A 45 -8.60 23.49 -8.42
N TYR A 46 -9.22 24.60 -8.02
CA TYR A 46 -9.56 25.70 -8.94
C TYR A 46 -8.33 26.42 -9.50
N TYR A 47 -7.31 26.61 -8.68
CA TYR A 47 -6.04 27.20 -9.11
C TYR A 47 -5.39 26.34 -10.20
N TRP A 48 -5.25 25.04 -9.95
CA TRP A 48 -4.66 24.12 -10.90
C TRP A 48 -5.47 24.01 -12.19
N THR A 49 -6.80 24.01 -12.09
CA THR A 49 -7.69 24.03 -13.27
C THR A 49 -7.46 25.29 -14.12
N PHE A 50 -7.30 26.45 -13.49
CA PHE A 50 -7.03 27.71 -14.19
C PHE A 50 -5.65 27.70 -14.86
N VAL A 51 -4.60 27.34 -14.12
CA VAL A 51 -3.22 27.28 -14.62
C VAL A 51 -3.11 26.36 -15.83
N GLU A 52 -3.71 25.17 -15.77
CA GLU A 52 -3.69 24.19 -16.87
C GLU A 52 -4.49 24.66 -18.09
N ARG A 53 -5.64 25.32 -17.89
CA ARG A 53 -6.45 25.84 -19.00
C ARG A 53 -5.82 27.03 -19.70
N MET A 54 -5.18 27.91 -18.92
CA MET A 54 -4.63 29.17 -19.43
C MET A 54 -3.17 29.03 -19.87
N GLY A 55 -2.52 27.88 -19.61
CA GLY A 55 -1.11 27.65 -19.95
C GLY A 55 -0.15 28.59 -19.23
N VAL A 56 -0.51 29.02 -18.01
CA VAL A 56 0.30 29.94 -17.20
C VAL A 56 1.37 29.15 -16.45
N GLU A 57 2.53 29.77 -16.20
CA GLU A 57 3.57 29.16 -15.36
C GLU A 57 3.05 28.93 -13.93
N PRO A 58 3.21 27.71 -13.37
CA PRO A 58 2.66 27.37 -12.06
C PRO A 58 3.44 28.01 -10.91
N GLU A 59 2.71 28.60 -9.98
CA GLU A 59 3.19 29.15 -8.72
C GLU A 59 2.77 28.25 -7.54
N THR A 60 3.76 27.51 -7.04
CA THR A 60 3.59 26.55 -5.95
C THR A 60 3.74 27.20 -4.58
N MET A 61 3.05 26.62 -3.59
CA MET A 61 3.01 27.12 -2.22
C MET A 61 4.34 26.86 -1.50
N THR A 62 4.70 27.78 -0.60
CA THR A 62 5.77 27.58 0.38
C THR A 62 5.15 27.16 1.70
N MET A 63 5.70 26.10 2.31
CA MET A 63 5.23 25.56 3.59
C MET A 63 6.39 25.45 4.57
N THR A 64 6.09 25.65 5.85
CA THR A 64 7.02 25.41 6.95
C THR A 64 6.51 24.26 7.79
N PHE A 65 7.31 23.21 7.94
CA PHE A 65 7.00 22.04 8.75
C PHE A 65 7.78 22.08 10.05
N ILE A 66 7.10 22.04 11.18
CA ILE A 66 7.68 22.14 12.53
C ILE A 66 7.75 20.74 13.13
N PHE A 67 8.95 20.28 13.49
CA PHE A 67 9.20 18.97 14.09
C PHE A 67 9.47 19.06 15.59
N ASP A 68 9.93 20.21 16.07
CA ASP A 68 10.14 20.48 17.49
C ASP A 68 9.61 21.87 17.85
N PRO A 69 8.37 21.98 18.35
CA PRO A 69 7.79 23.25 18.72
C PRO A 69 8.44 23.87 19.95
N GLU A 70 8.97 23.06 20.88
CA GLU A 70 9.55 23.56 22.15
C GLU A 70 10.84 24.34 21.90
N HIS A 71 11.61 23.92 20.88
CA HIS A 71 12.84 24.58 20.43
C HIS A 71 12.62 25.45 19.17
N SER A 72 11.37 25.72 18.78
CA SER A 72 11.06 26.63 17.69
C SER A 72 11.08 28.10 18.17
N SER A 73 11.64 29.02 17.38
CA SER A 73 11.60 30.44 17.72
C SER A 73 10.16 30.94 17.72
N GLN A 74 9.80 31.71 18.75
CA GLN A 74 8.45 32.27 18.89
C GLN A 74 8.10 33.11 17.66
N GLY A 75 7.11 32.67 16.87
CA GLY A 75 6.61 33.40 15.70
C GLY A 75 6.74 32.70 14.35
N ILE A 76 7.36 31.51 14.27
CA ILE A 76 7.37 30.73 13.03
C ILE A 76 5.94 30.30 12.69
N ARG A 77 5.42 30.79 11.55
CA ARG A 77 4.15 30.33 10.98
C ARG A 77 4.39 29.05 10.21
N GLY A 78 4.00 27.91 10.78
CA GLY A 78 4.15 26.61 10.15
C GLY A 78 3.15 25.59 10.68
N GLU A 79 3.13 24.43 10.03
CA GLU A 79 2.34 23.28 10.46
C GLU A 79 3.22 22.32 11.26
N GLU A 80 2.75 21.97 12.44
CA GLU A 80 3.39 20.96 13.27
C GLU A 80 3.18 19.56 12.69
N ILE A 81 4.28 18.86 12.42
CA ILE A 81 4.24 17.47 11.96
C ILE A 81 4.61 16.55 13.11
N ARG A 82 3.62 15.78 13.55
CA ARG A 82 3.81 14.64 14.45
C ARG A 82 3.20 13.38 13.86
N PHE A 83 3.54 12.25 14.46
CA PHE A 83 2.84 11.00 14.18
C PHE A 83 1.34 11.15 14.43
N GLY A 84 0.51 10.72 13.46
CA GLY A 84 -0.94 10.89 13.51
C GLY A 84 -1.47 12.24 13.00
N SER A 85 -0.61 13.22 12.70
CA SER A 85 -1.05 14.48 12.09
C SER A 85 -1.64 14.25 10.69
N ASN A 86 -2.67 15.02 10.34
CA ASN A 86 -3.30 14.96 9.01
C ASN A 86 -2.29 15.22 7.89
N ARG A 87 -1.36 16.16 8.10
CA ARG A 87 -0.29 16.47 7.14
C ARG A 87 0.59 15.27 6.87
N LEU A 88 1.05 14.57 7.91
CA LEU A 88 1.86 13.37 7.74
C LEU A 88 1.09 12.27 7.00
N GLN A 89 -0.21 12.09 7.29
CA GLN A 89 -1.05 11.17 6.56
C GLN A 89 -1.17 11.55 5.07
N GLN A 90 -1.33 12.83 4.74
CA GLN A 90 -1.35 13.29 3.35
C GLN A 90 -0.03 13.03 2.64
N ILE A 91 1.11 13.25 3.31
CA ILE A 91 2.43 12.92 2.78
C ILE A 91 2.52 11.41 2.50
N PHE A 92 2.11 10.54 3.43
CA PHE A 92 2.06 9.10 3.18
C PHE A 92 1.16 8.72 2.00
N HIS A 93 0.00 9.36 1.86
CA HIS A 93 -0.89 9.11 0.72
C HIS A 93 -0.26 9.58 -0.59
N SER A 94 0.40 10.75 -0.61
CA SER A 94 1.13 11.24 -1.77
C SER A 94 2.27 10.30 -2.16
N THR A 95 3.09 9.86 -1.20
CA THR A 95 4.14 8.85 -1.43
C THR A 95 3.56 7.58 -2.01
N LYS A 96 2.49 7.04 -1.42
CA LYS A 96 1.83 5.84 -1.92
C LYS A 96 1.26 6.03 -3.32
N LYS A 97 0.67 7.20 -3.63
CA LYS A 97 0.08 7.52 -4.93
C LYS A 97 1.13 7.60 -6.03
N ARG A 98 2.29 8.20 -5.74
CA ARG A 98 3.34 8.46 -6.72
C ARG A 98 4.42 7.36 -6.76
N GLY A 99 4.56 6.59 -5.69
CA GLY A 99 5.45 5.43 -5.59
C GLY A 99 4.79 4.11 -5.99
N LYS A 100 3.59 4.13 -6.60
CA LYS A 100 2.91 2.90 -7.06
C LYS A 100 3.71 2.15 -8.12
N MET A 101 4.41 2.88 -8.98
CA MET A 101 5.19 2.35 -10.09
C MET A 101 6.53 3.07 -10.18
N VAL A 102 7.62 2.32 -10.05
CA VAL A 102 8.97 2.83 -10.28
C VAL A 102 9.61 2.14 -11.48
N ARG A 103 10.50 2.84 -12.18
CA ARG A 103 11.37 2.25 -13.20
C ARG A 103 12.81 2.51 -12.81
N LEU A 104 13.58 1.48 -12.50
CA LEU A 104 14.96 1.60 -12.04
C LEU A 104 15.90 0.69 -12.83
N TYR A 105 17.16 1.09 -12.91
CA TYR A 105 18.23 0.44 -13.65
C TYR A 105 19.43 0.19 -12.74
N GLN A 106 20.00 -1.00 -12.82
CA GLN A 106 21.23 -1.35 -12.14
C GLN A 106 22.42 -0.53 -12.67
N GLN A 107 23.15 0.12 -11.76
CA GLN A 107 24.27 1.02 -12.11
C GLN A 107 25.64 0.35 -12.10
N GLN A 108 25.89 -0.50 -11.10
CA GLN A 108 27.15 -1.21 -10.98
C GLN A 108 27.08 -2.46 -11.84
N LEU A 109 27.73 -2.35 -13.01
CA LEU A 109 27.84 -3.41 -13.99
C LEU A 109 29.30 -3.83 -14.09
N ASP A 110 29.52 -5.12 -14.33
CA ASP A 110 30.87 -5.66 -14.44
C ASP A 110 31.64 -4.95 -15.54
N SER A 111 32.73 -4.30 -15.13
CA SER A 111 33.65 -3.57 -16.00
C SER A 111 34.45 -4.47 -16.94
N ILE A 112 34.36 -5.80 -16.78
CA ILE A 112 35.02 -6.80 -17.63
C ILE A 112 34.22 -7.08 -18.91
N LYS A 113 32.90 -6.82 -18.92
CA LYS A 113 32.06 -7.06 -20.12
C LYS A 113 31.98 -5.80 -20.98
N THR A 114 32.27 -5.96 -22.28
CA THR A 114 32.19 -4.90 -23.30
C THR A 114 30.76 -4.44 -23.58
N PHE A 115 29.76 -5.28 -23.33
CA PHE A 115 28.34 -4.94 -23.43
C PHE A 115 27.59 -5.53 -22.25
N ASN A 116 26.94 -4.65 -21.48
CA ASN A 116 26.07 -5.07 -20.40
C ASN A 116 24.62 -5.04 -20.89
N THR A 117 23.90 -6.13 -20.66
CA THR A 117 22.47 -6.24 -20.94
C THR A 117 21.68 -6.21 -19.64
N LEU A 118 20.57 -5.48 -19.63
CA LEU A 118 19.63 -5.47 -18.50
C LEU A 118 18.32 -6.13 -18.89
N SER A 119 17.94 -7.15 -18.14
CA SER A 119 16.66 -7.84 -18.29
C SER A 119 15.59 -7.14 -17.46
N PRO A 120 14.38 -6.90 -18.01
CA PRO A 120 13.28 -6.29 -17.31
C PRO A 120 12.61 -7.25 -16.32
N TRP A 121 12.50 -6.84 -15.05
CA TRP A 121 11.78 -7.54 -14.00
C TRP A 121 10.63 -6.69 -13.50
N LEU A 122 9.42 -7.23 -13.45
CA LEU A 122 8.30 -6.65 -12.73
C LEU A 122 8.36 -7.14 -11.28
N GLY A 123 8.73 -6.26 -10.36
CA GLY A 123 8.66 -6.50 -8.92
C GLY A 123 7.33 -6.04 -8.35
N VAL A 124 6.69 -6.85 -7.51
CA VAL A 124 5.45 -6.50 -6.81
C VAL A 124 5.54 -6.90 -5.34
N ASN A 125 5.12 -6.00 -4.46
CA ASN A 125 4.98 -6.28 -3.05
C ASN A 125 3.50 -6.41 -2.69
N TYR A 126 3.10 -7.58 -2.20
CA TYR A 126 1.73 -7.89 -1.82
C TYR A 126 1.55 -7.86 -0.30
N LYS A 127 0.40 -7.33 0.12
CA LYS A 127 -0.16 -7.55 1.45
C LYS A 127 -1.20 -8.66 1.35
N ILE A 128 -1.03 -9.72 2.12
CA ILE A 128 -2.01 -10.80 2.25
C ILE A 128 -2.59 -10.70 3.67
N GLU A 129 -3.89 -10.46 3.76
CA GLU A 129 -4.62 -10.30 5.03
C GLU A 129 -5.54 -11.51 5.21
N PHE A 130 -5.30 -12.32 6.24
CA PHE A 130 -6.17 -13.42 6.66
C PHE A 130 -7.12 -12.89 7.74
N ILE A 131 -8.41 -12.86 7.45
CA ILE A 131 -9.42 -12.14 8.24
C ILE A 131 -10.49 -13.13 8.71
N SER A 132 -10.75 -13.13 10.02
CA SER A 132 -11.91 -13.70 10.72
C SER A 132 -12.17 -12.83 11.96
N ASP A 133 -12.54 -13.43 13.09
CA ASP A 133 -12.44 -12.86 14.44
C ASP A 133 -11.04 -12.32 14.78
N LYS A 134 -10.01 -12.87 14.14
CA LYS A 134 -8.62 -12.44 14.25
C LYS A 134 -8.10 -12.01 12.88
N LYS A 135 -7.14 -11.09 12.90
CA LYS A 135 -6.47 -10.61 11.69
C LYS A 135 -4.99 -10.98 11.72
N LYS A 136 -4.51 -11.62 10.67
CA LYS A 136 -3.09 -11.91 10.42
C LYS A 136 -2.66 -11.29 9.10
N ASP A 137 -1.62 -10.48 9.14
CA ASP A 137 -1.05 -9.83 7.96
C ASP A 137 0.27 -10.51 7.56
N LYS A 138 0.44 -10.79 6.27
CA LYS A 138 1.68 -11.32 5.67
C LYS A 138 2.11 -10.40 4.52
N LEU A 139 3.38 -10.00 4.52
CA LEU A 139 3.99 -9.23 3.43
C LEU A 139 4.83 -10.17 2.57
N VAL A 140 4.59 -10.13 1.26
CA VAL A 140 5.27 -10.98 0.28
C VAL A 140 5.84 -10.10 -0.83
N SER A 141 7.07 -10.38 -1.23
CA SER A 141 7.75 -9.69 -2.31
C SER A 141 8.14 -10.69 -3.39
N VAL A 142 7.67 -10.46 -4.62
CA VAL A 142 7.92 -11.35 -5.76
C VAL A 142 8.30 -10.53 -6.98
N GLY A 143 9.21 -11.05 -7.78
CA GLY A 143 9.63 -10.48 -9.05
C GLY A 143 9.42 -11.49 -10.16
N ILE A 144 8.90 -11.03 -11.30
CA ILE A 144 8.80 -11.83 -12.52
C ILE A 144 9.61 -11.17 -13.64
N ASN A 145 10.45 -11.95 -14.30
CA ASN A 145 11.22 -11.50 -15.44
C ASN A 145 10.31 -11.43 -16.68
N LEU A 146 10.16 -10.23 -17.24
CA LEU A 146 9.27 -9.98 -18.38
C LEU A 146 9.83 -10.50 -19.71
N SER A 147 11.09 -10.93 -19.77
CA SER A 147 11.69 -11.52 -20.97
C SER A 147 11.53 -13.05 -21.03
N ASN A 148 11.43 -13.74 -19.89
CA ASN A 148 11.41 -15.21 -19.86
C ASN A 148 10.40 -15.85 -18.87
N GLY A 149 9.69 -15.05 -18.07
CA GLY A 149 8.68 -15.53 -17.13
C GLY A 149 9.22 -16.11 -15.82
N LYS A 150 10.54 -16.14 -15.63
CA LYS A 150 11.12 -16.65 -14.38
C LYS A 150 10.69 -15.78 -13.21
N MET A 151 10.21 -16.43 -12.15
CA MET A 151 9.85 -15.76 -10.90
C MET A 151 10.97 -15.83 -9.88
N LYS A 152 10.99 -14.87 -8.95
CA LYS A 152 11.92 -14.81 -7.83
C LYS A 152 11.20 -14.29 -6.59
N GLU A 153 11.23 -15.11 -5.54
CA GLU A 153 10.75 -14.73 -4.22
C GLU A 153 11.71 -13.78 -3.49
N ASN A 154 11.21 -13.13 -2.44
CA ASN A 154 11.97 -12.17 -1.64
C ASN A 154 12.67 -11.11 -2.52
N PHE A 155 11.99 -10.68 -3.58
CA PHE A 155 12.59 -9.87 -4.63
C PHE A 155 13.16 -8.56 -4.08
N ILE A 156 12.48 -7.92 -3.12
CA ILE A 156 12.97 -6.71 -2.46
C ILE A 156 14.32 -6.90 -1.76
N GLN A 157 14.59 -8.08 -1.17
CA GLN A 157 15.87 -8.38 -0.54
C GLN A 157 16.99 -8.51 -1.58
N THR A 158 16.65 -8.94 -2.79
CA THR A 158 17.59 -8.93 -3.92
C THR A 158 17.88 -7.49 -4.35
N LEU A 159 16.84 -6.65 -4.49
CA LEU A 159 16.99 -5.26 -4.90
C LEU A 159 17.79 -4.42 -3.90
N GLN A 160 17.65 -4.67 -2.60
CA GLN A 160 18.42 -3.97 -1.56
C GLN A 160 19.94 -4.15 -1.68
N LYS A 161 20.40 -5.22 -2.34
CA LYS A 161 21.83 -5.51 -2.56
C LYS A 161 22.37 -4.87 -3.83
N ILE A 162 21.51 -4.29 -4.67
CA ILE A 162 21.85 -3.78 -5.99
C ILE A 162 21.76 -2.25 -5.97
N ASN A 163 22.76 -1.58 -6.54
CA ASN A 163 22.71 -0.14 -6.74
C ASN A 163 21.77 0.19 -7.92
N LEU A 164 20.61 0.75 -7.60
CA LEU A 164 19.54 1.07 -8.54
C LEU A 164 19.36 2.58 -8.67
N SER A 165 19.20 3.05 -9.90
CA SER A 165 18.91 4.45 -10.21
C SER A 165 17.86 4.58 -11.31
N PRO A 166 17.06 5.66 -11.33
CA PRO A 166 16.09 5.91 -12.41
C PRO A 166 16.75 6.24 -13.76
N MET A 167 18.06 6.49 -13.78
CA MET A 167 18.81 6.82 -15.00
C MET A 167 19.40 5.56 -15.63
N LEU A 168 19.22 5.38 -16.94
CA LEU A 168 19.87 4.29 -17.69
C LEU A 168 21.39 4.52 -17.70
N PRO A 169 22.23 3.55 -17.30
CA PRO A 169 23.68 3.70 -17.36
C PRO A 169 24.17 3.79 -18.82
N ALA A 170 25.32 4.44 -19.02
CA ALA A 170 25.94 4.55 -20.34
C ALA A 170 26.42 3.18 -20.85
N ASN A 171 26.31 2.94 -22.16
CA ASN A 171 26.75 1.72 -22.86
C ASN A 171 26.04 0.43 -22.43
N VAL A 172 24.74 0.52 -22.12
CA VAL A 172 23.92 -0.61 -21.67
C VAL A 172 22.71 -0.77 -22.59
N SER A 173 22.44 -2.02 -22.99
CA SER A 173 21.26 -2.38 -23.78
C SER A 173 20.21 -3.04 -22.90
N THR A 174 18.93 -2.72 -23.12
CA THR A 174 17.82 -3.39 -22.42
C THR A 174 17.29 -4.55 -23.25
N VAL A 175 17.07 -5.71 -22.63
CA VAL A 175 16.44 -6.86 -23.27
C VAL A 175 14.95 -6.54 -23.51
N PRO A 176 14.37 -6.90 -24.67
CA PRO A 176 12.95 -6.72 -24.94
C PRO A 176 12.10 -7.57 -24.00
N THR A 177 10.91 -7.07 -23.67
CA THR A 177 9.88 -7.82 -22.95
C THR A 177 9.20 -8.80 -23.90
N PHE A 178 9.10 -10.06 -23.52
CA PHE A 178 8.30 -11.08 -24.22
C PHE A 178 6.90 -11.21 -23.61
N ILE A 179 6.79 -10.95 -22.31
CA ILE A 179 5.57 -11.08 -21.52
C ILE A 179 5.00 -9.68 -21.24
N THR A 180 3.71 -9.52 -21.46
CA THR A 180 2.99 -8.28 -21.14
C THR A 180 2.75 -8.14 -19.63
N PHE A 181 2.51 -6.90 -19.16
CA PHE A 181 2.16 -6.69 -17.74
C PHE A 181 0.91 -7.47 -17.30
N ARG A 182 -0.05 -7.67 -18.22
CA ARG A 182 -1.28 -8.41 -17.93
C ARG A 182 -1.00 -9.90 -17.73
N GLU A 183 -0.21 -10.51 -18.61
CA GLU A 183 0.20 -11.91 -18.47
C GLU A 183 1.04 -12.11 -17.23
N ALA A 184 1.98 -11.21 -16.96
CA ALA A 184 2.78 -11.24 -15.75
C ALA A 184 1.91 -11.16 -14.49
N ALA A 185 0.88 -10.32 -14.48
CA ALA A 185 -0.06 -10.22 -13.36
C ALA A 185 -0.85 -11.51 -13.14
N LEU A 186 -1.30 -12.20 -14.21
CA LEU A 186 -1.98 -13.48 -14.11
C LEU A 186 -1.07 -14.57 -13.52
N GLN A 187 0.19 -14.62 -13.97
CA GLN A 187 1.14 -15.59 -13.41
C GLN A 187 1.45 -15.30 -11.94
N LEU A 188 1.58 -14.03 -11.56
CA LEU A 188 1.76 -13.64 -10.16
C LEU A 188 0.53 -14.00 -9.30
N GLU A 189 -0.67 -13.87 -9.85
CA GLU A 189 -1.91 -14.27 -9.18
C GLU A 189 -1.94 -15.79 -8.93
N GLU A 190 -1.63 -16.60 -9.94
CA GLU A 190 -1.51 -18.05 -9.81
C GLU A 190 -0.47 -18.45 -8.75
N TRP A 191 0.68 -17.78 -8.76
CA TRP A 191 1.72 -18.00 -7.76
C TRP A 191 1.24 -17.66 -6.33
N ILE A 192 0.56 -16.52 -6.14
CA ILE A 192 -0.01 -16.16 -4.83
C ILE A 192 -1.05 -17.16 -4.37
N LEU A 193 -1.92 -17.63 -5.27
CA LEU A 193 -2.91 -18.65 -4.95
C LEU A 193 -2.24 -19.95 -4.52
N HIS A 194 -1.15 -20.34 -5.17
CA HIS A 194 -0.35 -21.49 -4.77
C HIS A 194 0.28 -21.29 -3.38
N GLU A 195 0.84 -20.11 -3.10
CA GLU A 195 1.41 -19.78 -1.79
C GLU A 195 0.37 -19.77 -0.67
N ILE A 196 -0.84 -19.26 -0.93
CA ILE A 196 -1.94 -19.27 0.02
C ILE A 196 -2.37 -20.71 0.32
N LYS A 197 -2.40 -21.59 -0.69
CA LYS A 197 -2.78 -23.01 -0.51
C LYS A 197 -1.80 -23.81 0.35
N LYS A 198 -0.53 -23.37 0.47
CA LYS A 198 0.46 -23.99 1.35
C LYS A 198 0.23 -23.69 2.84
N GLU A 199 -0.52 -22.64 3.15
CA GLU A 199 -0.82 -22.28 4.54
C GLU A 199 -1.81 -23.27 5.17
N ASN A 200 -1.82 -23.32 6.50
CA ASN A 200 -2.73 -24.18 7.24
C ASN A 200 -4.09 -23.49 7.42
N PHE A 201 -5.16 -24.05 6.84
CA PHE A 201 -6.52 -23.49 6.91
C PHE A 201 -7.30 -23.81 8.19
N LYS A 202 -6.68 -24.43 9.21
CA LYS A 202 -7.32 -24.67 10.52
C LYS A 202 -7.92 -23.41 11.16
N TRP A 203 -7.35 -22.25 10.89
CA TRP A 203 -7.90 -20.98 11.38
C TRP A 203 -9.28 -20.69 10.76
N ALA A 204 -9.48 -21.02 9.49
CA ALA A 204 -10.73 -20.78 8.77
C ALA A 204 -11.81 -21.77 9.23
N GLU A 205 -11.45 -23.04 9.41
CA GLU A 205 -12.34 -24.06 9.98
C GLU A 205 -12.81 -23.67 11.38
N ALA A 206 -11.89 -23.25 12.25
CA ALA A 206 -12.23 -22.82 13.61
C ALA A 206 -13.09 -21.54 13.62
N ALA A 207 -12.85 -20.60 12.70
CA ALA A 207 -13.68 -19.40 12.56
C ALA A 207 -15.10 -19.74 12.08
N GLN A 208 -15.23 -20.72 11.18
CA GLN A 208 -16.52 -21.17 10.68
C GLN A 208 -17.33 -21.91 11.76
N GLN A 209 -16.69 -22.75 12.58
CA GLN A 209 -17.35 -23.37 13.73
C GLN A 209 -17.86 -22.33 14.73
N ARG A 210 -17.04 -21.32 15.07
CA ARG A 210 -17.49 -20.21 15.93
C ARG A 210 -18.64 -19.42 15.32
N LEU A 211 -18.61 -19.18 14.01
CA LEU A 211 -19.70 -18.50 13.31
C LEU A 211 -21.01 -19.27 13.45
N GLU A 212 -20.98 -20.60 13.31
CA GLU A 212 -22.15 -21.47 13.48
C GLU A 212 -22.68 -21.41 14.93
N GLU A 213 -21.78 -21.52 15.93
CA GLU A 213 -22.14 -21.40 17.34
C GLU A 213 -22.78 -20.04 17.68
N GLU A 214 -22.23 -18.94 17.15
CA GLU A 214 -22.74 -17.57 17.37
C GLU A 214 -24.10 -17.35 16.70
N ILE A 215 -24.30 -17.90 15.49
CA ILE A 215 -25.60 -17.87 14.80
C ILE A 215 -26.63 -18.66 15.61
N GLU A 216 -26.29 -19.86 16.08
CA GLU A 216 -27.20 -20.71 16.86
C GLU A 216 -27.59 -20.04 18.19
N GLN A 217 -26.62 -19.44 18.89
CA GLN A 217 -26.89 -18.68 20.11
C GLN A 217 -27.83 -17.50 19.84
N LEU A 218 -27.58 -16.74 18.77
CA LEU A 218 -28.43 -15.62 18.38
C LEU A 218 -29.85 -16.10 18.03
N GLU A 219 -29.98 -17.17 17.24
CA GLU A 219 -31.28 -17.75 16.89
C GLU A 219 -32.05 -18.22 18.13
N SER A 220 -31.38 -18.90 19.07
CA SER A 220 -32.00 -19.36 20.32
C SER A 220 -32.47 -18.19 21.19
N TYR A 221 -31.70 -17.11 21.28
CA TYR A 221 -32.08 -15.91 22.02
C TYR A 221 -33.38 -15.31 21.47
N TYR A 222 -33.48 -15.14 20.15
CA TYR A 222 -34.71 -14.60 19.54
C TYR A 222 -35.89 -15.58 19.62
N LEU A 223 -35.66 -16.89 19.52
CA LEU A 223 -36.71 -17.91 19.65
C LEU A 223 -37.33 -17.92 21.06
N ILE A 224 -36.50 -17.78 22.11
CA ILE A 224 -36.99 -17.71 23.50
C ILE A 224 -37.85 -16.45 23.74
N HIS A 225 -37.57 -15.38 23.02
CA HIS A 225 -38.30 -14.11 23.14
C HIS A 225 -39.43 -13.97 22.10
N GLU A 226 -39.67 -14.98 21.27
CA GLU A 226 -40.85 -15.08 20.41
C GLU A 226 -42.03 -15.64 21.20
N ASP A 227 -43.02 -14.79 21.43
CA ASP A 227 -44.25 -15.13 22.15
C ASP A 227 -45.39 -15.30 21.13
N PRO A 228 -45.83 -16.53 20.82
CA PRO A 228 -46.80 -16.80 19.75
C PRO A 228 -48.20 -16.23 20.05
N GLU A 229 -48.52 -15.92 21.31
CA GLU A 229 -49.82 -15.35 21.68
C GLU A 229 -49.95 -13.85 21.38
N LYS A 230 -48.85 -13.17 21.01
CA LYS A 230 -48.80 -11.70 20.78
C LYS A 230 -49.09 -11.24 19.35
N GLU A 231 -49.49 -12.13 18.43
CA GLU A 231 -49.62 -11.81 17.00
C GLU A 231 -50.86 -11.01 16.58
N PHE A 232 -51.85 -10.86 17.47
CA PHE A 232 -53.17 -10.30 17.12
C PHE A 232 -53.29 -8.77 17.19
N ASN A 233 -52.30 -8.04 17.74
CA ASN A 233 -52.35 -6.57 17.91
C ASN A 233 -51.45 -5.81 16.90
N PRO A 234 -51.92 -4.73 16.25
CA PRO A 234 -51.14 -3.94 15.27
C PRO A 234 -49.85 -3.31 15.84
N GLU A 235 -49.90 -2.75 17.05
CA GLU A 235 -48.71 -2.16 17.72
C GLU A 235 -47.65 -3.24 18.04
N GLN A 236 -48.08 -4.48 18.29
CA GLN A 236 -47.19 -5.61 18.60
C GLN A 236 -46.59 -6.23 17.33
N GLN A 237 -47.29 -6.14 16.20
CA GLN A 237 -46.75 -6.49 14.89
C GLN A 237 -45.62 -5.55 14.48
N GLU A 238 -45.74 -4.24 14.72
CA GLU A 238 -44.64 -3.29 14.50
C GLU A 238 -43.43 -3.59 15.39
N GLU A 239 -43.64 -3.92 16.67
CA GLU A 239 -42.55 -4.30 17.59
C GLU A 239 -41.83 -5.58 17.13
N LYS A 240 -42.57 -6.59 16.64
CA LYS A 240 -42.01 -7.82 16.07
C LYS A 240 -41.19 -7.54 14.80
N SER A 241 -41.71 -6.70 13.90
CA SER A 241 -40.98 -6.27 12.69
C SER A 241 -39.67 -5.56 13.04
N GLN A 242 -39.67 -4.67 14.04
CA GLN A 242 -38.46 -4.00 14.50
C GLN A 242 -37.42 -4.99 15.06
N LYS A 243 -37.85 -5.97 15.86
CA LYS A 243 -36.98 -7.04 16.38
C LYS A 243 -36.39 -7.92 15.28
N LEU A 244 -37.15 -8.21 14.22
CA LEU A 244 -36.66 -8.94 13.04
C LEU A 244 -35.57 -8.16 12.31
N VAL A 245 -35.75 -6.86 12.09
CA VAL A 245 -34.72 -6.01 11.46
C VAL A 245 -33.44 -5.96 12.31
N GLU A 246 -33.56 -5.83 13.64
CA GLU A 246 -32.40 -5.86 14.53
C GLU A 246 -31.72 -7.25 14.52
N LYS A 247 -32.49 -8.34 14.51
CA LYS A 247 -31.97 -9.71 14.36
C LYS A 247 -31.16 -9.86 13.08
N GLU A 248 -31.70 -9.43 11.94
CA GLU A 248 -31.02 -9.49 10.65
C GLU A 248 -29.73 -8.66 10.65
N ARG A 249 -29.78 -7.46 11.24
CA ARG A 249 -28.60 -6.60 11.37
C ARG A 249 -27.50 -7.29 12.18
N ARG A 250 -27.84 -7.87 13.33
CA ARG A 250 -26.89 -8.60 14.18
C ARG A 250 -26.33 -9.83 13.48
N LEU A 251 -27.17 -10.58 12.77
CA LEU A 251 -26.76 -11.75 12.01
C LEU A 251 -25.79 -11.38 10.89
N ASN A 252 -26.02 -10.25 10.21
CA ASN A 252 -25.08 -9.71 9.22
C ASN A 252 -23.77 -9.24 9.85
N GLU A 253 -23.80 -8.64 11.04
CA GLU A 253 -22.60 -8.24 11.79
C GLU A 253 -21.76 -9.47 12.19
N VAL A 254 -22.39 -10.49 12.77
CA VAL A 254 -21.76 -11.76 13.15
C VAL A 254 -21.15 -12.44 11.93
N LYS A 255 -21.91 -12.55 10.83
CA LYS A 255 -21.39 -13.08 9.55
C LYS A 255 -20.19 -12.28 9.06
N TRP A 256 -20.24 -10.95 9.09
CA TRP A 256 -19.13 -10.12 8.61
C TRP A 256 -17.86 -10.29 9.45
N GLN A 257 -18.01 -10.43 10.77
CA GLN A 257 -16.90 -10.62 11.71
C GLN A 257 -16.25 -11.99 11.59
N TYR A 258 -17.05 -13.06 11.57
CA TYR A 258 -16.52 -14.42 11.67
C TYR A 258 -16.32 -15.13 10.32
N SER A 259 -16.87 -14.62 9.20
CA SER A 259 -16.64 -15.24 7.89
C SER A 259 -15.16 -15.18 7.50
N PRO A 260 -14.47 -16.34 7.41
CA PRO A 260 -13.07 -16.37 7.08
C PRO A 260 -12.87 -15.92 5.63
N ARG A 261 -12.01 -14.92 5.42
CA ARG A 261 -11.65 -14.44 4.08
C ARG A 261 -10.18 -14.07 3.99
N ILE A 262 -9.64 -14.14 2.78
CA ILE A 262 -8.27 -13.73 2.47
C ILE A 262 -8.33 -12.58 1.48
N GLU A 263 -7.77 -11.44 1.86
CA GLU A 263 -7.66 -10.27 0.99
C GLU A 263 -6.20 -10.11 0.54
N VAL A 264 -5.98 -10.06 -0.78
CA VAL A 264 -4.66 -9.82 -1.38
C VAL A 264 -4.66 -8.43 -2.03
N LYS A 265 -3.72 -7.58 -1.62
CA LYS A 265 -3.59 -6.21 -2.14
C LYS A 265 -2.15 -5.94 -2.59
N PRO A 266 -1.91 -5.56 -3.85
CA PRO A 266 -0.60 -5.05 -4.25
C PRO A 266 -0.37 -3.68 -3.58
N ILE A 267 0.72 -3.54 -2.83
CA ILE A 267 1.11 -2.31 -2.14
C ILE A 267 1.81 -1.36 -3.11
N ASN A 268 2.82 -1.88 -3.81
CA ASN A 268 3.60 -1.18 -4.80
C ASN A 268 4.15 -2.18 -5.82
N TYR A 269 4.50 -1.66 -6.98
CA TYR A 269 5.14 -2.42 -8.03
C TYR A 269 6.17 -1.56 -8.77
N GLY A 270 7.04 -2.19 -9.54
CA GLY A 270 8.05 -1.48 -10.29
C GLY A 270 8.68 -2.34 -11.35
N VAL A 271 9.25 -1.70 -12.37
CA VAL A 271 10.03 -2.34 -13.41
C VAL A 271 11.50 -2.09 -13.13
N PHE A 272 12.24 -3.17 -12.90
CA PHE A 272 13.65 -3.13 -12.54
C PHE A 272 14.45 -3.78 -13.66
N TYR A 273 15.38 -3.04 -14.22
CA TYR A 273 16.29 -3.51 -15.26
C TYR A 273 17.56 -3.98 -14.57
N LEU A 274 17.72 -5.30 -14.48
CA LEU A 274 18.80 -5.96 -13.73
C LEU A 274 19.71 -6.71 -14.69
N SER A 275 21.01 -6.73 -14.41
CA SER A 275 21.94 -7.56 -15.18
C SER A 275 21.70 -9.03 -14.86
N GLU A 276 21.93 -9.91 -15.83
CA GLU A 276 21.92 -11.36 -15.60
C GLU A 276 23.16 -11.77 -14.81
N GLN A 277 23.17 -11.42 -13.52
CA GLN A 277 24.00 -12.02 -12.49
C GLN A 277 23.09 -12.44 -11.35
N VAL A 278 22.25 -13.45 -11.62
CA VAL A 278 21.66 -14.21 -10.53
C VAL A 278 22.70 -15.27 -10.18
N PRO A 279 23.35 -15.24 -9.01
CA PRO A 279 24.22 -16.33 -8.58
C PRO A 279 23.39 -17.63 -8.61
N GLU A 280 23.95 -18.67 -9.22
CA GLU A 280 23.33 -19.97 -9.57
C GLU A 280 22.80 -20.81 -8.39
N ASN A 281 22.63 -20.26 -7.19
CA ASN A 281 22.19 -21.01 -6.02
C ASN A 281 20.81 -20.58 -5.52
N VAL A 282 19.79 -20.60 -6.39
CA VAL A 282 18.39 -20.51 -5.95
C VAL A 282 17.57 -21.50 -6.76
N GLU A 283 16.94 -22.45 -6.07
CA GLU A 283 16.04 -23.45 -6.65
C GLU A 283 14.99 -22.77 -7.54
N TYR A 284 15.03 -23.09 -8.82
CA TYR A 284 13.96 -22.75 -9.74
C TYR A 284 12.83 -23.75 -9.53
N ILE A 285 11.66 -23.26 -9.14
CA ILE A 285 10.44 -24.06 -9.19
C ILE A 285 9.92 -23.95 -10.63
N HIS A 286 9.90 -25.09 -11.32
CA HIS A 286 9.29 -25.27 -12.64
C HIS A 286 7.77 -25.35 -12.55
#